data_AF-A0A1V4YPF8-F1
#
_entry.id   AF-A0A1V4YPF8-F1
#
_cell.length_a   1.000
_cell.length_b   1.000
_cell.length_c   1.000
_cell.angle_alpha   90.00
_cell.angle_beta   90.00
_cell.angle_gamma   90.00
#
_symmetry.space_group_name_H-M   'P 1'
#
loop_
_entity.id
_entity.type
_entity.pdbx_description
1 polymer ?
#
loop_
_entity_poly.entity_id
_entity_poly.type
_entity_poly.pdbx_seq_one_letter_code
_entity_poly.pdbx_strand_id
1 'polypeptide(L)'
;MRIAWGITGAGHLLESSVDVLKYIKTEGHDLSIYLSGAGEEVLRMYGLFNRVKSLTGEGYYNELILEKDQERSYPMTGRFSLGKYDLLVVSPTTSNTIGKIVNGIADTLVTNAVAQAGKGKVKTLIIPVDLEAGDLETVLPSKLELELCQHCEVCEAAEACPQDAITPGVEINLLKCKGCGICQQACPYQAITGGRKITIHMREIDIENTHKLFDFDGVEVLASPEEVKKFLTKE
;
A
#
# COMPACT_ATOMS: atom_id res chain seq x y z
N MET A 1 4.73 10.69 -19.00
CA MET A 1 5.55 11.12 -17.84
C MET A 1 6.24 9.88 -17.27
N ARG A 2 7.37 10.07 -16.60
CA ARG A 2 8.06 9.07 -15.78
C ARG A 2 7.56 9.21 -14.35
N ILE A 3 6.70 8.30 -13.94
CA ILE A 3 6.02 8.35 -12.65
C ILE A 3 6.59 7.27 -11.75
N ALA A 4 6.94 7.64 -10.53
CA ALA A 4 7.20 6.71 -9.45
C ALA A 4 6.02 6.67 -8.49
N TRP A 5 5.65 5.47 -8.04
CA TRP A 5 4.57 5.27 -7.07
C TRP A 5 5.02 4.46 -5.87
N GLY A 6 5.05 5.07 -4.69
CA GLY A 6 5.33 4.43 -3.41
C GLY A 6 4.07 3.85 -2.76
N ILE A 7 4.12 2.60 -2.32
CA ILE A 7 3.06 1.96 -1.53
C ILE A 7 3.56 1.64 -0.12
N THR A 8 2.78 2.06 0.88
CA THR A 8 3.04 1.79 2.30
C THR A 8 2.08 0.75 2.86
N GLY A 9 2.30 0.31 4.11
CA GLY A 9 1.53 -0.75 4.77
C GLY A 9 0.14 -0.35 5.24
N ALA A 10 -0.65 0.33 4.41
CA ALA A 10 -2.03 0.69 4.71
C ALA A 10 -3.00 -0.16 3.86
N GLY A 11 -4.00 -0.75 4.51
CA GLY A 11 -5.10 -1.44 3.84
C GLY A 11 -6.19 -0.48 3.34
N HIS A 12 -6.41 0.63 4.03
CA HIS A 12 -7.33 1.68 3.59
C HIS A 12 -6.80 2.38 2.33
N LEU A 13 -7.69 2.72 1.39
CA LEU A 13 -7.42 3.25 0.04
C LEU A 13 -6.58 2.35 -0.88
N LEU A 14 -6.09 1.20 -0.42
CA LEU A 14 -5.15 0.36 -1.18
C LEU A 14 -5.71 -0.08 -2.53
N GLU A 15 -6.95 -0.55 -2.57
CA GLU A 15 -7.59 -1.00 -3.81
C GLU A 15 -7.75 0.16 -4.81
N SER A 16 -8.25 1.32 -4.36
CA SER A 16 -8.33 2.53 -5.19
C SER A 16 -6.97 3.02 -5.68
N SER A 17 -5.91 2.89 -4.87
CA SER A 17 -4.54 3.21 -5.32
C SER A 17 -4.09 2.27 -6.44
N VAL A 18 -4.40 0.97 -6.35
CA VAL A 18 -4.10 -0.01 -7.40
C VAL A 18 -4.93 0.22 -8.67
N ASP A 19 -6.16 0.70 -8.55
CA ASP A 19 -6.97 1.13 -9.69
C ASP A 19 -6.33 2.31 -10.44
N VAL A 20 -5.80 3.29 -9.71
CA VAL A 20 -5.10 4.44 -10.31
C VAL A 20 -3.79 4.03 -10.97
N LEU A 21 -3.03 3.09 -10.39
CA LEU A 21 -1.85 2.52 -11.06
C LEU A 21 -2.20 1.93 -12.44
N LYS A 22 -3.31 1.19 -12.51
CA LYS A 22 -3.79 0.63 -13.78
C LYS A 22 -4.15 1.74 -14.77
N TYR A 23 -4.84 2.77 -14.30
CA TYR A 23 -5.18 3.94 -15.11
C TYR A 23 -3.93 4.62 -15.68
N ILE A 24 -2.92 4.91 -14.85
CA ILE A 24 -1.63 5.50 -15.28
C ILE A 24 -0.99 4.68 -16.41
N LYS A 25 -1.00 3.35 -16.27
CA LYS A 25 -0.43 2.45 -17.29
C LYS A 25 -1.25 2.48 -18.59
N THR A 26 -2.58 2.53 -18.49
CA THR A 26 -3.48 2.64 -19.65
C THR A 26 -3.32 3.97 -20.40
N GLU A 27 -3.04 5.07 -19.71
CA GLU A 27 -2.76 6.39 -20.32
C GLU A 27 -1.35 6.48 -20.95
N GLY A 28 -0.58 5.38 -20.95
CA GLY A 28 0.71 5.30 -21.63
C GLY A 28 1.85 6.03 -20.93
N HIS A 29 1.78 6.19 -19.61
CA HIS A 29 2.90 6.70 -18.82
C HIS A 29 3.85 5.58 -18.38
N ASP A 30 5.12 5.93 -18.18
CA ASP A 30 6.10 5.05 -17.56
C ASP A 30 5.85 5.02 -16.05
N LEU A 31 5.83 3.82 -15.47
CA LEU A 31 5.40 3.60 -14.09
C LEU A 31 6.37 2.67 -13.35
N SER A 32 7.13 3.24 -12.42
CA SER A 32 7.96 2.49 -11.47
C SER A 32 7.27 2.41 -10.12
N ILE A 33 7.11 1.21 -9.56
CA ILE A 33 6.39 1.00 -8.30
C ILE A 33 7.39 0.65 -7.20
N TYR A 34 7.38 1.42 -6.11
CA TYR A 34 8.25 1.26 -4.94
C TYR A 34 7.43 0.70 -3.78
N LEU A 35 7.73 -0.52 -3.35
CA LEU A 35 7.05 -1.14 -2.22
C LEU A 35 7.94 -1.07 -0.98
N SER A 36 7.45 -0.40 0.07
CA SER A 36 8.01 -0.61 1.41
C SER A 36 7.81 -2.07 1.84
N GLY A 37 8.59 -2.55 2.82
CA GLY A 37 8.43 -3.91 3.34
C GLY A 37 6.99 -4.20 3.77
N ALA A 38 6.41 -3.30 4.57
CA ALA A 38 5.01 -3.40 5.00
C ALA A 38 4.01 -3.26 3.84
N GLY A 39 4.31 -2.43 2.83
CA GLY A 39 3.47 -2.29 1.64
C GLY A 39 3.39 -3.59 0.83
N GLU A 40 4.51 -4.32 0.69
CA GLU A 40 4.51 -5.65 0.05
C GLU A 40 3.64 -6.64 0.83
N GLU A 41 3.78 -6.71 2.15
CA GLU A 41 3.01 -7.62 3.01
C GLU A 41 1.52 -7.34 2.93
N VAL A 42 1.11 -6.07 3.08
CA VAL A 42 -0.31 -5.69 3.03
C VAL A 42 -0.89 -5.97 1.63
N LEU A 43 -0.18 -5.68 0.54
CA LEU A 43 -0.64 -6.06 -0.80
C LEU A 43 -0.90 -7.56 -0.95
N ARG A 44 -0.10 -8.41 -0.30
CA ARG A 44 -0.31 -9.87 -0.29
C ARG A 44 -1.54 -10.25 0.52
N MET A 45 -1.69 -9.69 1.73
CA MET A 45 -2.83 -9.95 2.61
C MET A 45 -4.17 -9.64 1.91
N TYR A 46 -4.20 -8.60 1.09
CA TYR A 46 -5.38 -8.15 0.33
C TYR A 46 -5.50 -8.77 -1.07
N GLY A 47 -4.58 -9.66 -1.48
CA GLY A 47 -4.63 -10.31 -2.78
C GLY A 47 -4.31 -9.41 -3.99
N LEU A 48 -3.80 -8.20 -3.74
CA LEU A 48 -3.53 -7.18 -4.77
C LEU A 48 -2.10 -7.24 -5.32
N PHE A 49 -1.19 -7.97 -4.67
CA PHE A 49 0.23 -8.01 -5.07
C PHE A 49 0.44 -8.43 -6.54
N ASN A 50 -0.24 -9.47 -7.01
CA ASN A 50 -0.09 -9.93 -8.40
C ASN A 50 -0.62 -8.92 -9.41
N ARG A 51 -1.69 -8.19 -9.05
CA ARG A 51 -2.25 -7.11 -9.86
C ARG A 51 -1.22 -5.99 -10.03
N VAL A 52 -0.59 -5.56 -8.94
CA VAL A 52 0.51 -4.57 -8.98
C VAL A 52 1.69 -5.07 -9.81
N LYS A 53 2.16 -6.30 -9.56
CA LYS A 53 3.29 -6.89 -10.29
C LYS A 53 3.07 -6.91 -11.80
N SER A 54 1.84 -7.20 -12.25
CA SER A 54 1.49 -7.26 -13.68
C SER A 54 1.54 -5.91 -14.41
N LEU A 55 1.57 -4.79 -13.68
CA LEU A 55 1.64 -3.44 -14.27
C LEU A 55 3.09 -3.02 -14.61
N THR A 56 4.06 -3.85 -14.22
CA THR A 56 5.51 -3.60 -14.34
C THR A 56 6.19 -4.78 -15.05
N GLY A 57 7.38 -4.58 -15.59
CA GLY A 57 8.23 -5.70 -16.08
C GLY A 57 8.88 -5.51 -17.45
N GLU A 58 8.49 -4.49 -18.23
CA GLU A 58 9.08 -4.23 -19.55
C GLU A 58 9.58 -2.78 -19.66
N GLY A 59 10.88 -2.63 -19.91
CA GLY A 59 11.50 -1.34 -20.17
C GLY A 59 12.01 -0.59 -18.94
N TYR A 60 12.76 0.48 -19.20
CA TYR A 60 13.28 1.37 -18.16
C TYR A 60 12.13 2.25 -17.61
N TYR A 61 12.15 2.57 -16.30
CA TYR A 61 11.06 3.24 -15.59
C TYR A 61 9.73 2.47 -15.51
N ASN A 62 9.78 1.16 -15.68
CA ASN A 62 8.62 0.26 -15.61
C ASN A 62 8.88 -0.90 -14.64
N GLU A 63 9.68 -0.64 -13.60
CA GLU A 63 10.14 -1.65 -12.64
C GLU A 63 9.21 -1.77 -11.40
N LEU A 64 9.19 -2.96 -10.80
CA LEU A 64 8.75 -3.17 -9.43
C LEU A 64 9.98 -3.21 -8.51
N ILE A 65 10.14 -2.19 -7.67
CA ILE A 65 11.25 -2.04 -6.74
C ILE A 65 10.77 -2.47 -5.35
N LEU A 66 11.35 -3.54 -4.82
CA LEU A 66 11.03 -4.05 -3.48
C LEU A 66 12.09 -3.62 -2.49
N GLU A 67 11.69 -3.16 -1.30
CA GLU A 67 12.61 -2.74 -0.24
C GLU A 67 13.66 -3.82 0.11
N LYS A 68 13.24 -5.09 0.13
CA LYS A 68 14.13 -6.23 0.42
C LYS A 68 15.25 -6.44 -0.61
N ASP A 69 15.08 -5.92 -1.82
CA ASP A 69 16.05 -6.06 -2.93
C ASP A 69 17.03 -4.87 -2.99
N GLN A 70 16.92 -3.91 -2.06
CA GLN A 70 17.63 -2.62 -2.12
C GLN A 70 18.73 -2.45 -1.05
N GLU A 71 18.88 -3.43 -0.16
CA GLU A 71 19.72 -3.33 1.05
C GLU A 71 19.45 -2.03 1.84
N ARG A 72 20.42 -1.52 2.61
CA ARG A 72 20.23 -0.39 3.53
C ARG A 72 20.31 0.99 2.88
N SER A 73 20.87 1.08 1.66
CA SER A 73 21.15 2.37 1.01
C SER A 73 20.06 2.81 0.02
N TYR A 74 19.10 1.94 -0.29
CA TYR A 74 18.00 2.23 -1.21
C TYR A 74 18.46 2.86 -2.55
N PRO A 75 19.40 2.25 -3.29
CA PRO A 75 20.10 2.90 -4.40
C PRO A 75 19.16 3.38 -5.51
N MET A 76 18.02 2.72 -5.73
CA MET A 76 17.03 3.14 -6.72
C MET A 76 16.45 4.53 -6.45
N THR A 77 16.42 4.96 -5.18
CA THR A 77 15.95 6.30 -4.81
C THR A 77 16.90 7.42 -5.25
N GLY A 78 18.15 7.10 -5.60
CA GLY A 78 19.09 8.06 -6.17
C GLY A 78 18.63 8.65 -7.51
N ARG A 79 17.69 8.00 -8.21
CA ARG A 79 17.06 8.56 -9.42
C ARG A 79 16.27 9.84 -9.13
N PHE A 80 15.71 9.98 -7.95
CA PHE A 80 14.95 11.17 -7.58
C PHE A 80 15.83 12.40 -7.41
N SER A 81 16.97 12.28 -6.73
CA SER A 81 17.90 13.43 -6.55
C SER A 81 18.54 13.89 -7.86
N LEU A 82 18.58 13.01 -8.87
CA LEU A 82 19.00 13.31 -10.23
C LEU A 82 17.88 13.87 -11.13
N GLY A 83 16.68 14.14 -10.59
CA GLY A 83 15.54 14.67 -11.34
C GLY A 83 15.06 13.74 -12.46
N LYS A 84 15.19 12.42 -12.29
CA LYS A 84 14.89 11.44 -13.34
C LYS A 84 13.42 11.03 -13.43
N TYR A 85 12.64 11.27 -12.37
CA TYR A 85 11.19 11.14 -12.39
C TYR A 85 10.55 12.52 -12.54
N ASP A 86 9.44 12.59 -13.25
CA ASP A 86 8.65 13.82 -13.40
C ASP A 86 7.69 14.00 -12.21
N LEU A 87 7.30 12.89 -11.56
CA LEU A 87 6.34 12.85 -10.46
C LEU A 87 6.64 11.67 -9.53
N LEU A 88 6.59 11.91 -8.22
CA LEU A 88 6.47 10.88 -7.20
C LEU A 88 5.06 10.92 -6.63
N VAL A 89 4.40 9.77 -6.51
CA VAL A 89 3.15 9.60 -5.79
C VAL A 89 3.39 8.62 -4.65
N VAL A 90 2.86 8.88 -3.45
CA VAL A 90 2.88 7.93 -2.33
C VAL A 90 1.44 7.67 -1.91
N SER A 91 0.96 6.45 -2.14
CA SER A 91 -0.43 6.10 -1.91
C SER A 91 -0.66 4.58 -1.84
N PRO A 92 -1.38 4.09 -0.81
CA PRO A 92 -1.72 4.83 0.41
C PRO A 92 -0.48 5.12 1.26
N THR A 93 -0.56 6.16 2.10
CA THR A 93 0.51 6.55 3.04
C THR A 93 0.05 6.38 4.49
N THR A 94 0.68 5.47 5.23
CA THR A 94 0.40 5.24 6.66
C THR A 94 0.82 6.43 7.53
N SER A 95 0.13 6.64 8.66
CA SER A 95 0.59 7.51 9.75
C SER A 95 2.05 7.30 10.16
N ASN A 96 2.53 6.05 10.21
CA ASN A 96 3.94 5.76 10.50
C ASN A 96 4.88 6.34 9.44
N THR A 97 4.54 6.20 8.16
CA THR A 97 5.33 6.79 7.06
C THR A 97 5.28 8.32 7.12
N ILE A 98 4.11 8.92 7.37
CA ILE A 98 3.96 10.38 7.50
C ILE A 98 4.80 10.89 8.67
N GLY A 99 4.69 10.27 9.85
CA GLY A 99 5.48 10.60 11.02
C GLY A 99 6.97 10.55 10.76
N LYS A 100 7.45 9.57 9.98
CA LYS A 100 8.85 9.52 9.53
C LYS A 100 9.21 10.70 8.61
N ILE A 101 8.40 10.95 7.57
CA ILE A 101 8.65 12.03 6.60
C ILE A 101 8.73 13.40 7.29
N VAL A 102 7.75 13.75 8.13
CA VAL A 102 7.68 15.08 8.76
C VAL A 102 8.78 15.32 9.78
N ASN A 103 9.40 14.25 10.29
CA ASN A 103 10.57 14.32 11.17
C ASN A 103 11.89 14.08 10.44
N GLY A 104 11.90 14.02 9.10
CA GLY A 104 13.10 13.85 8.29
C GLY A 104 13.74 12.46 8.35
N ILE A 105 13.00 11.44 8.80
CA ILE A 105 13.46 10.05 8.86
C ILE A 105 13.23 9.39 7.49
N ALA A 106 14.30 8.84 6.92
CA ALA A 106 14.36 8.26 5.58
C ALA A 106 14.93 6.83 5.58
N ASP A 107 14.38 5.98 6.44
CA ASP A 107 14.87 4.63 6.79
C ASP A 107 14.08 3.48 6.16
N THR A 108 13.19 3.78 5.21
CA THR A 108 12.48 2.81 4.37
C THR A 108 12.62 3.20 2.91
N LEU A 109 12.34 2.29 1.98
CA LEU A 109 12.44 2.58 0.55
C LEU A 109 11.58 3.80 0.17
N VAL A 110 10.37 3.87 0.70
CA VAL A 110 9.40 4.95 0.39
C VAL A 110 9.77 6.27 1.07
N THR A 111 10.16 6.24 2.35
CA THR A 111 10.57 7.49 3.04
C THR A 111 11.85 8.07 2.43
N ASN A 112 12.78 7.22 2.00
CA ASN A 112 13.98 7.65 1.29
C ASN A 112 13.65 8.22 -0.10
N ALA A 113 12.72 7.61 -0.84
CA ALA A 113 12.24 8.16 -2.10
C ALA A 113 11.70 9.60 -1.95
N VAL A 114 10.88 9.86 -0.92
CA VAL A 114 10.35 11.20 -0.62
C VAL A 114 11.48 12.18 -0.29
N ALA A 115 12.42 11.79 0.58
CA ALA A 115 13.55 12.64 0.94
C ALA A 115 14.46 12.99 -0.26
N GLN A 116 14.68 12.03 -1.18
CA GLN A 116 15.47 12.26 -2.39
C GLN A 116 14.69 13.07 -3.45
N ALA A 117 13.36 12.91 -3.52
CA ALA A 117 12.50 13.70 -4.39
C ALA A 117 12.55 15.19 -4.02
N GLY A 118 12.49 15.51 -2.72
CA GLY A 118 12.67 16.89 -2.25
C GLY A 118 14.03 17.48 -2.67
N LYS A 119 15.12 16.73 -2.50
CA LYS A 119 16.47 17.16 -2.94
C LYS A 119 16.57 17.38 -4.45
N GLY A 120 15.89 16.56 -5.23
CA GLY A 120 15.84 16.64 -6.69
C GLY A 120 14.79 17.59 -7.26
N LYS A 121 14.01 18.27 -6.40
CA LYS A 121 12.84 19.09 -6.78
C LYS A 121 11.82 18.33 -7.64
N VAL A 122 11.64 17.04 -7.37
CA VAL A 122 10.61 16.21 -8.01
C VAL A 122 9.29 16.45 -7.29
N LYS A 123 8.26 16.86 -8.04
CA LYS A 123 6.91 17.05 -7.49
C LYS A 123 6.44 15.76 -6.82
N THR A 124 5.94 15.87 -5.59
CA THR A 124 5.55 14.72 -4.77
C THR A 124 4.09 14.86 -4.35
N LEU A 125 3.26 13.88 -4.69
CA LEU A 125 1.87 13.77 -4.22
C LEU A 125 1.83 12.75 -3.08
N ILE A 126 1.23 13.09 -1.94
CA ILE A 126 1.07 12.19 -0.80
C ILE A 126 -0.42 12.02 -0.50
N ILE A 127 -0.86 10.77 -0.46
CA ILE A 127 -2.24 10.40 -0.13
C ILE A 127 -2.22 9.69 1.22
N PRO A 128 -2.35 10.45 2.33
CA PRO A 128 -2.43 9.90 3.67
C PRO A 128 -3.75 9.15 3.87
N VAL A 129 -3.75 8.15 4.74
CA VAL A 129 -5.01 7.49 5.16
C VAL A 129 -5.72 8.23 6.31
N ASP A 130 -5.05 9.21 6.93
CA ASP A 130 -5.49 9.90 8.14
C ASP A 130 -5.52 11.43 7.91
N LEU A 131 -6.48 11.93 7.10
CA LEU A 131 -6.61 13.37 6.79
C LEU A 131 -7.43 14.15 7.82
N GLU A 132 -8.61 13.65 8.13
CA GLU A 132 -9.54 14.34 9.02
C GLU A 132 -9.82 13.49 10.25
N ALA A 133 -10.10 14.15 11.37
CA ALA A 133 -10.60 13.48 12.56
C ALA A 133 -11.93 12.79 12.24
N GLY A 134 -12.04 11.51 12.56
CA GLY A 134 -13.29 10.80 12.38
C GLY A 134 -13.15 9.29 12.34
N ASP A 135 -14.29 8.68 12.08
CA ASP A 135 -14.46 7.25 11.95
C ASP A 135 -14.25 6.88 10.50
N LEU A 136 -13.24 6.06 10.23
CA LEU A 136 -12.90 5.66 8.88
C LEU A 136 -13.22 4.19 8.65
N GLU A 137 -14.04 3.91 7.64
CA GLU A 137 -14.36 2.54 7.25
C GLU A 137 -13.16 1.93 6.53
N THR A 138 -12.59 0.87 7.11
CA THR A 138 -11.55 0.08 6.48
C THR A 138 -11.98 -1.36 6.31
N VAL A 139 -11.52 -1.97 5.22
CA VAL A 139 -11.81 -3.34 4.87
C VAL A 139 -10.73 -4.23 5.50
N LEU A 140 -11.12 -5.21 6.31
CA LEU A 140 -10.18 -6.15 6.90
C LEU A 140 -9.75 -7.24 5.90
N PRO A 141 -8.49 -7.71 6.01
CA PRO A 141 -8.04 -8.92 5.32
C PRO A 141 -8.76 -10.15 5.88
N SER A 142 -8.38 -11.34 5.40
CA SER A 142 -9.02 -12.59 5.84
C SER A 142 -8.88 -12.80 7.35
N LYS A 143 -9.98 -13.11 8.04
CA LYS A 143 -10.06 -13.32 9.48
C LYS A 143 -10.83 -14.59 9.80
N LEU A 144 -10.36 -15.37 10.77
CA LEU A 144 -11.11 -16.47 11.36
C LEU A 144 -11.99 -15.92 12.50
N GLU A 145 -13.30 -15.96 12.33
CA GLU A 145 -14.28 -15.59 13.35
C GLU A 145 -14.49 -16.80 14.27
N LEU A 146 -13.78 -16.81 15.40
CA LEU A 146 -13.78 -17.94 16.35
C LEU A 146 -15.19 -18.27 16.89
N GLU A 147 -16.08 -17.29 16.94
CA GLU A 147 -17.48 -17.45 17.37
C GLU A 147 -18.30 -18.33 16.40
N LEU A 148 -17.96 -18.32 15.11
CA LEU A 148 -18.61 -19.14 14.09
C LEU A 148 -17.90 -20.49 13.88
N CYS A 149 -16.66 -20.61 14.36
CA CYS A 149 -15.82 -21.78 14.16
C CYS A 149 -16.33 -23.00 14.97
N GLN A 150 -16.64 -24.10 14.28
CA GLN A 150 -17.15 -25.32 14.90
C GLN A 150 -16.08 -26.29 15.40
N HIS A 151 -14.80 -25.92 15.37
CA HIS A 151 -13.69 -26.79 15.79
C HIS A 151 -13.77 -28.20 15.18
N CYS A 152 -14.01 -28.25 13.86
CA CYS A 152 -14.16 -29.48 13.11
C CYS A 152 -12.95 -30.40 13.28
N GLU A 153 -13.19 -31.72 13.27
CA GLU A 153 -12.13 -32.72 13.25
C GLU A 153 -11.22 -32.57 12.01
N VAL A 154 -11.82 -32.29 10.86
CA VAL A 154 -11.13 -31.90 9.62
C VAL A 154 -11.59 -30.51 9.21
N CYS A 155 -10.64 -29.59 8.99
CA CYS A 155 -10.93 -28.22 8.60
C CYS A 155 -10.77 -28.04 7.07
N GLU A 156 -11.87 -28.17 6.33
CA GLU A 156 -11.91 -27.98 4.86
C GLU A 156 -11.28 -26.67 4.40
N ALA A 157 -11.50 -25.59 5.17
CA ALA A 157 -10.93 -24.29 4.86
C ALA A 157 -9.40 -24.26 4.98
N ALA A 158 -8.83 -24.99 5.95
CA ALA A 158 -7.39 -25.11 6.10
C ALA A 158 -6.79 -26.01 5.02
N GLU A 159 -7.43 -27.14 4.71
CA GLU A 159 -7.00 -28.04 3.61
C GLU A 159 -7.02 -27.33 2.25
N ALA A 160 -8.01 -26.47 2.01
CA ALA A 160 -8.11 -25.70 0.79
C ALA A 160 -7.13 -24.52 0.72
N CYS A 161 -6.40 -24.20 1.80
CA CYS A 161 -5.49 -23.06 1.83
C CYS A 161 -4.16 -23.39 1.14
N PRO A 162 -3.86 -22.83 -0.05
CA PRO A 162 -2.65 -23.19 -0.80
C PRO A 162 -1.35 -22.67 -0.17
N GLN A 163 -1.44 -21.92 0.93
CA GLN A 163 -0.29 -21.31 1.61
C GLN A 163 -0.09 -21.86 3.03
N ASP A 164 -0.89 -22.85 3.44
CA ASP A 164 -0.88 -23.40 4.80
C ASP A 164 -0.90 -22.27 5.86
N ALA A 165 -1.75 -21.27 5.60
CA ALA A 165 -1.82 -20.04 6.40
C ALA A 165 -2.80 -20.17 7.57
N ILE A 166 -3.55 -21.26 7.68
CA ILE A 166 -4.63 -21.41 8.66
C ILE A 166 -4.21 -22.42 9.72
N THR A 167 -4.28 -22.01 10.98
CA THR A 167 -4.25 -22.92 12.12
C THR A 167 -5.70 -23.10 12.59
N PRO A 168 -6.33 -24.26 12.33
CA PRO A 168 -7.76 -24.47 12.63
C PRO A 168 -8.10 -24.16 14.08
N GLY A 169 -9.19 -23.41 14.29
CA GLY A 169 -9.65 -23.01 15.63
C GLY A 169 -8.75 -21.99 16.35
N VAL A 170 -7.68 -21.50 15.73
CA VAL A 170 -6.73 -20.58 16.36
C VAL A 170 -6.65 -19.27 15.59
N GLU A 171 -6.09 -19.27 14.37
CA GLU A 171 -5.84 -18.04 13.63
C GLU A 171 -5.60 -18.25 12.12
N ILE A 172 -5.59 -17.14 11.38
CA ILE A 172 -5.02 -17.06 10.03
C ILE A 172 -3.74 -16.25 10.11
N ASN A 173 -2.62 -16.89 9.76
CA ASN A 173 -1.34 -16.22 9.62
C ASN A 173 -1.34 -15.31 8.38
N LEU A 174 -1.55 -14.02 8.60
CA LEU A 174 -1.64 -13.01 7.54
C LEU A 174 -0.35 -12.85 6.73
N LEU A 175 0.83 -13.14 7.31
CA LEU A 175 2.10 -13.08 6.59
C LEU A 175 2.26 -14.21 5.57
N LYS A 176 1.58 -15.35 5.77
CA LYS A 176 1.48 -16.43 4.78
C LYS A 176 0.30 -16.23 3.82
N CYS A 177 -0.76 -15.56 4.28
CA CYS A 177 -1.97 -15.35 3.50
C CYS A 177 -1.71 -14.49 2.26
N LYS A 178 -2.23 -14.94 1.11
CA LYS A 178 -2.19 -14.20 -0.17
C LYS A 178 -3.54 -13.62 -0.58
N GLY A 179 -4.51 -13.56 0.34
CA GLY A 179 -5.81 -12.93 0.10
C GLY A 179 -6.66 -13.58 -1.01
N CYS A 180 -6.47 -14.86 -1.32
CA CYS A 180 -7.14 -15.53 -2.45
C CYS A 180 -8.63 -15.86 -2.23
N GLY A 181 -9.12 -15.83 -0.97
CA GLY A 181 -10.53 -16.08 -0.65
C GLY A 181 -11.00 -17.54 -0.72
N ILE A 182 -10.17 -18.51 -1.14
CA ILE A 182 -10.56 -19.92 -1.28
C ILE A 182 -11.12 -20.49 0.04
N CYS A 183 -10.46 -20.20 1.15
CA CYS A 183 -10.87 -20.67 2.48
C CYS A 183 -12.24 -20.13 2.94
N GLN A 184 -12.66 -18.95 2.45
CA GLN A 184 -13.98 -18.40 2.74
C GLN A 184 -15.09 -19.23 2.08
N GLN A 185 -14.85 -19.71 0.86
CA GLN A 185 -15.78 -20.57 0.12
C GLN A 185 -15.79 -22.00 0.64
N ALA A 186 -14.64 -22.49 1.10
CA ALA A 186 -14.47 -23.85 1.60
C ALA A 186 -14.96 -24.05 3.05
N CYS A 187 -15.21 -22.99 3.82
CA CYS A 187 -15.70 -23.15 5.19
C CYS A 187 -17.24 -23.34 5.19
N PRO A 188 -17.78 -24.54 5.51
CA PRO A 188 -19.23 -24.76 5.50
C PRO A 188 -19.99 -23.94 6.55
N TYR A 189 -19.29 -23.47 7.58
CA TYR A 189 -19.84 -22.65 8.67
C TYR A 189 -19.61 -21.15 8.48
N GLN A 190 -19.02 -20.74 7.35
CA GLN A 190 -18.72 -19.33 7.04
C GLN A 190 -17.89 -18.64 8.14
N ALA A 191 -17.06 -19.41 8.84
CA ALA A 191 -16.25 -18.91 9.95
C ALA A 191 -15.04 -18.08 9.49
N ILE A 192 -14.79 -17.99 8.18
CA ILE A 192 -13.73 -17.14 7.64
C ILE A 192 -14.39 -15.98 6.90
N THR A 193 -14.13 -14.77 7.38
CA THR A 193 -14.57 -13.53 6.75
C THR A 193 -13.39 -12.87 6.03
N GLY A 194 -13.71 -12.09 5.00
CA GLY A 194 -12.79 -11.14 4.39
C GLY A 194 -13.64 -10.04 3.77
N GLY A 195 -13.11 -8.83 3.66
CA GLY A 195 -13.94 -7.74 3.16
C GLY A 195 -14.78 -7.05 4.25
N ARG A 196 -14.71 -7.49 5.51
CA ARG A 196 -15.49 -6.91 6.61
C ARG A 196 -15.05 -5.48 6.87
N LYS A 197 -16.01 -4.56 6.88
CA LYS A 197 -15.76 -3.16 7.25
C LYS A 197 -15.67 -3.02 8.77
N ILE A 198 -14.65 -2.33 9.23
CA ILE A 198 -14.56 -1.85 10.61
C ILE A 198 -14.33 -0.35 10.62
N THR A 199 -14.71 0.26 11.73
CA THR A 199 -14.41 1.66 12.02
C THR A 199 -13.10 1.74 12.79
N ILE A 200 -12.18 2.57 12.32
CA ILE A 200 -10.98 2.96 13.06
C ILE A 200 -11.06 4.43 13.46
N HIS A 201 -10.49 4.76 14.62
CA HIS A 201 -10.41 6.12 15.14
C HIS A 201 -8.99 6.65 15.00
N MET A 202 -8.84 7.78 14.32
CA MET A 202 -7.54 8.43 14.15
C MET A 202 -7.14 9.19 15.43
N ARG A 203 -5.85 9.10 15.80
CA ARG A 203 -5.32 9.84 16.96
C ARG A 203 -4.96 11.26 16.55
N GLU A 204 -5.02 12.19 17.50
CA GLU A 204 -4.67 13.60 17.27
C GLU A 204 -3.26 13.75 16.66
N ILE A 205 -2.28 12.99 17.17
CA ILE A 205 -0.89 13.02 16.66
C ILE A 205 -0.77 12.61 15.18
N ASP A 206 -1.64 11.72 14.72
CA ASP A 206 -1.63 11.24 13.34
C ASP A 206 -2.10 12.38 12.41
N ILE A 207 -3.15 13.09 12.81
CA ILE A 207 -3.71 14.25 12.12
C ILE A 207 -2.71 15.43 12.13
N GLU A 208 -2.12 15.72 13.28
CA GLU A 208 -1.09 16.77 13.42
C GLU A 208 0.10 16.53 12.48
N ASN A 209 0.54 15.28 12.36
CA ASN A 209 1.61 14.94 11.44
C ASN A 209 1.17 15.06 9.97
N THR A 210 -0.05 14.66 9.62
CA THR A 210 -0.59 14.90 8.27
C THR A 210 -0.62 16.39 7.95
N HIS A 211 -1.04 17.25 8.90
CA HIS A 211 -1.07 18.70 8.68
C HIS A 211 0.30 19.32 8.41
N LYS A 212 1.38 18.80 9.01
CA LYS A 212 2.75 19.28 8.73
C LYS A 212 3.18 19.05 7.28
N LEU A 213 2.58 18.12 6.54
CA LEU A 213 2.91 17.88 5.15
C LEU A 213 2.51 19.05 4.23
N PHE A 214 1.51 19.85 4.61
CA PHE A 214 1.06 20.99 3.80
C PHE A 214 2.11 22.12 3.77
N ASP A 215 3.05 22.14 4.71
CA ASP A 215 4.14 23.11 4.77
C ASP A 215 5.39 22.66 3.98
N PHE A 216 5.39 21.46 3.40
CA PHE A 216 6.55 20.91 2.69
C PHE A 216 6.62 21.44 1.24
N ASP A 217 7.74 22.08 0.90
CA ASP A 217 7.98 22.53 -0.48
C ASP A 217 8.00 21.36 -1.48
N GLY A 218 7.29 21.53 -2.60
CA GLY A 218 7.16 20.50 -3.64
C GLY A 218 6.27 19.31 -3.29
N VAL A 219 5.60 19.31 -2.13
CA VAL A 219 4.64 18.28 -1.72
C VAL A 219 3.20 18.78 -1.86
N GLU A 220 2.34 17.95 -2.44
CA GLU A 220 0.89 18.16 -2.51
C GLU A 220 0.19 17.01 -1.75
N VAL A 221 -0.68 17.34 -0.81
CA VAL A 221 -1.47 16.35 -0.06
C VAL A 221 -2.84 16.21 -0.71
N LEU A 222 -3.23 14.98 -1.07
CA LEU A 222 -4.53 14.72 -1.70
C LEU A 222 -5.41 13.83 -0.81
N ALA A 223 -6.73 14.05 -0.89
CA ALA A 223 -7.69 13.31 -0.06
C ALA A 223 -7.97 11.90 -0.57
N SER A 224 -7.80 11.66 -1.87
CA SER A 224 -8.02 10.34 -2.47
C SER A 224 -7.04 10.04 -3.60
N PRO A 225 -6.77 8.75 -3.89
CA PRO A 225 -5.89 8.37 -5.01
C PRO A 225 -6.39 8.86 -6.36
N GLU A 226 -7.71 8.97 -6.53
CA GLU A 226 -8.37 9.39 -7.77
C GLU A 226 -7.97 10.80 -8.21
N GLU A 227 -7.64 11.68 -7.27
CA GLU A 227 -7.23 13.05 -7.58
C GLU A 227 -5.88 13.13 -8.30
N VAL A 228 -5.06 12.08 -8.22
CA VAL A 228 -3.81 11.98 -8.99
C VAL A 228 -4.07 12.14 -10.48
N LYS A 229 -5.23 11.70 -10.99
CA LYS A 229 -5.59 11.79 -12.41
C LYS A 229 -5.56 13.23 -12.94
N LYS A 230 -5.84 14.22 -12.09
CA LYS A 230 -5.78 15.66 -12.43
C LYS A 230 -4.36 16.13 -12.80
N PHE A 231 -3.33 15.40 -12.38
CA PHE A 231 -1.92 15.70 -12.61
C PHE A 231 -1.30 14.91 -13.77
N LEU A 232 -2.09 14.05 -14.43
CA LEU A 232 -1.62 13.18 -15.52
C LEU A 232 -1.93 13.75 -16.91
N THR A 233 -2.85 14.71 -16.99
CA THR A 233 -3.20 15.38 -18.25
C THR A 233 -2.04 16.23 -18.73
N LYS A 234 -1.57 15.95 -19.94
CA LYS A 234 -0.62 16.81 -20.67
C LYS A 234 -1.27 18.16 -20.94
N GLU A 235 -0.58 19.25 -20.60
CA GLU A 235 -0.66 20.48 -21.39
C GLU A 235 -0.04 20.25 -22.78
#